data_AF-A0A7K2Y9Y8-F1
#
_entry.id   AF-A0A7K2Y9Y8-F1
#
_cell.length_a   1.000
_cell.length_b   1.000
_cell.length_c   1.000
_cell.angle_alpha   90.00
_cell.angle_beta   90.00
_cell.angle_gamma   90.00
#
_symmetry.space_group_name_H-M   'P 1'
#
loop_
_entity.id
_entity.type
_entity.pdbx_description
1 polymer ?
#
loop_
_entity_poly.entity_id
_entity_poly.type
_entity_poly.pdbx_seq_one_letter_code
_entity_poly.pdbx_strand_id
1 'polypeptide(L)'
;MSEPFDDGSEGLPCVLSQDVTAFMTDPALPPWAMGPVVAAMVEIGETRGLVAGSTVAEDWPECRLLPLGEDGALGIIEYVIAKDAAPPQVIVTRVLLY
;
A
#
# COMPACT_ATOMS: atom_id res chain seq x y z
N MET A 1 0.40 -2.94 -37.15
CA MET A 1 1.37 -3.79 -36.43
C MET A 1 1.15 -3.52 -34.96
N SER A 2 0.60 -4.50 -34.25
CA SER A 2 0.43 -4.41 -32.80
C SER A 2 1.79 -4.72 -32.18
N GLU A 3 2.32 -3.80 -31.36
CA GLU A 3 3.52 -4.07 -30.60
C GLU A 3 3.26 -5.29 -29.70
N PRO A 4 4.23 -6.23 -29.58
CA PRO A 4 4.08 -7.33 -28.65
C PRO A 4 4.03 -6.74 -27.25
N PHE A 5 2.95 -7.01 -26.51
CA PHE A 5 2.94 -6.81 -25.07
C PHE A 5 4.13 -7.59 -24.52
N ASP A 6 5.10 -6.86 -23.97
CA ASP A 6 6.25 -7.42 -23.28
C ASP A 6 5.72 -8.12 -22.02
N ASP A 7 5.44 -9.42 -22.16
CA ASP A 7 5.06 -10.37 -21.11
C ASP A 7 6.24 -10.69 -20.16
N GLY A 8 7.30 -9.86 -20.21
CA GLY A 8 8.55 -10.03 -19.48
C GLY A 8 8.69 -9.19 -18.22
N SER A 9 7.72 -8.33 -17.87
CA SER A 9 7.64 -7.79 -16.51
C SER A 9 6.97 -8.83 -15.63
N GLU A 10 7.65 -9.96 -15.36
CA GLU A 10 7.46 -10.64 -14.08
C GLU A 10 7.64 -9.53 -13.04
N GLY A 11 6.52 -9.04 -12.48
CA GLY A 11 6.52 -7.90 -11.59
C GLY A 11 7.64 -8.12 -10.57
N LEU A 12 8.56 -7.15 -10.48
CA LEU A 12 9.71 -7.25 -9.57
C LEU A 12 9.22 -7.86 -8.27
N PRO A 13 9.84 -8.95 -7.76
CA PRO A 13 9.33 -9.64 -6.59
C PRO A 13 9.10 -8.58 -5.51
N CYS A 14 7.87 -8.54 -4.98
CA CYS A 14 7.53 -7.61 -3.92
C CYS A 14 8.32 -8.02 -2.67
N VAL A 15 9.54 -7.51 -2.56
CA VAL A 15 10.41 -7.76 -1.42
C VAL A 15 10.00 -6.79 -0.32
N LEU A 16 9.38 -7.34 0.71
CA LEU A 16 9.05 -6.58 1.92
C LEU A 16 10.35 -6.07 2.56
N SER A 17 10.34 -4.83 3.07
CA SER A 17 11.44 -4.36 3.89
C SER A 17 11.59 -5.21 5.15
N GLN A 18 12.76 -5.18 5.79
CA GLN A 18 12.98 -5.90 7.05
C GLN A 18 11.98 -5.46 8.12
N ASP A 19 11.67 -4.17 8.20
CA ASP A 19 10.71 -3.63 9.17
C ASP A 19 9.29 -4.13 8.91
N VAL A 20 8.86 -4.18 7.64
CA VAL A 20 7.55 -4.72 7.27
C VAL A 20 7.49 -6.22 7.53
N THR A 21 8.58 -6.95 7.26
CA THR A 21 8.67 -8.38 7.57
C THR A 21 8.58 -8.64 9.07
N ALA A 22 9.32 -7.87 9.89
CA ALA A 22 9.29 -7.97 11.34
C ALA A 22 7.90 -7.66 11.90
N PHE A 23 7.24 -6.63 11.38
CA PHE A 23 5.87 -6.30 11.71
C PHE A 23 4.90 -7.44 11.33
N MET A 24 4.92 -7.93 10.10
CA MET A 24 4.03 -9.00 9.63
C MET A 24 4.24 -10.35 10.32
N THR A 25 5.41 -10.55 10.94
CA THR A 25 5.76 -11.80 11.63
C THR A 25 5.72 -11.67 13.15
N ASP A 26 5.32 -10.51 13.69
CA ASP A 26 5.17 -10.31 15.13
C ASP A 26 4.04 -11.20 15.69
N PRO A 27 4.36 -12.21 16.52
CA PRO A 27 3.34 -13.11 17.08
C PRO A 27 2.45 -12.43 18.13
N ALA A 28 2.81 -11.23 18.60
CA ALA A 28 1.98 -10.44 19.49
C ALA A 28 0.85 -9.71 18.74
N LEU A 29 0.93 -9.58 17.42
CA LEU A 29 -0.13 -8.97 16.63
C LEU A 29 -1.32 -9.92 16.46
N PRO A 30 -2.55 -9.44 16.67
CA PRO A 30 -3.73 -10.25 16.41
C PRO A 30 -3.84 -10.62 14.92
N PRO A 31 -4.19 -11.87 14.57
CA PRO A 31 -4.31 -12.30 13.17
C PRO A 31 -5.28 -11.44 12.34
N TRP A 32 -6.31 -10.88 12.98
CA TRP A 32 -7.29 -10.01 12.34
C TRP A 32 -6.72 -8.63 11.96
N ALA A 33 -5.62 -8.19 12.55
CA ALA A 33 -5.02 -6.89 12.26
C ALA A 33 -4.32 -6.88 10.89
N MET A 34 -3.77 -8.02 10.47
CA MET A 34 -2.97 -8.11 9.24
C MET A 34 -3.78 -8.27 7.96
N GLY A 35 -4.90 -9.01 8.01
CA GLY A 35 -5.74 -9.25 6.83
C GLY A 35 -6.16 -7.97 6.09
N PRO A 36 -6.72 -6.97 6.81
CA PRO A 36 -7.09 -5.67 6.24
C PRO A 36 -5.91 -4.89 5.66
N VAL A 37 -4.74 -4.92 6.32
CA VAL A 37 -3.51 -4.28 5.82
C VAL A 37 -3.08 -4.89 4.48
N VAL A 38 -3.07 -6.23 4.39
CA VAL A 38 -2.72 -6.93 3.15
C VAL A 38 -3.73 -6.63 2.05
N ALA A 39 -5.03 -6.65 2.35
CA ALA A 39 -6.07 -6.31 1.37
C ALA A 39 -5.89 -4.89 0.82
N ALA A 40 -5.65 -3.92 1.69
CA ALA A 40 -5.40 -2.53 1.28
C ALA A 40 -4.13 -2.39 0.43
N MET A 41 -3.04 -3.08 0.77
CA MET A 41 -1.82 -3.07 -0.04
C MET A 41 -2.03 -3.66 -1.44
N VAL A 42 -2.82 -4.73 -1.56
CA VAL A 42 -3.19 -5.33 -2.86
C VAL A 42 -4.00 -4.34 -3.70
N GLU A 43 -5.04 -3.72 -3.13
CA GLU A 43 -5.88 -2.74 -3.83
C GLU A 43 -5.06 -1.52 -4.28
N ILE A 44 -4.16 -1.02 -3.42
CA ILE A 44 -3.21 0.05 -3.76
C ILE A 44 -2.32 -0.36 -4.95
N GLY A 45 -1.83 -1.60 -4.96
CA GLY A 45 -1.03 -2.13 -6.06
C GLY A 45 -1.80 -2.19 -7.38
N GLU A 46 -3.02 -2.73 -7.37
CA GLU A 46 -3.88 -2.88 -8.54
C GLU A 46 -4.32 -1.54 -9.14
N THR A 47 -4.60 -0.56 -8.27
CA THR A 47 -5.05 0.80 -8.67
C THR A 47 -3.90 1.75 -8.98
N ARG A 48 -2.64 1.28 -8.90
CA ARG A 48 -1.44 2.11 -9.04
C ARG A 48 -1.44 3.31 -8.08
N GLY A 49 -1.95 3.10 -6.87
CA GLY A 49 -1.99 4.08 -5.78
C GLY A 49 -3.27 4.91 -5.67
N LEU A 50 -4.18 4.87 -6.64
CA LEU A 50 -5.41 5.65 -6.60
C LEU A 50 -6.60 4.80 -6.13
N VAL A 51 -6.76 4.72 -4.81
CA VAL A 51 -7.80 3.91 -4.14
C VAL A 51 -8.98 4.76 -3.70
N ALA A 52 -10.19 4.20 -3.79
CA ALA A 52 -11.41 4.83 -3.30
C ALA A 52 -11.38 5.01 -1.78
N GLY A 53 -11.91 6.13 -1.27
CA GLY A 53 -11.86 6.45 0.15
C GLY A 53 -10.50 6.96 0.65
N SER A 54 -9.45 6.93 -0.19
CA SER A 54 -8.19 7.61 0.15
C SER A 54 -8.36 9.13 0.13
N THR A 55 -7.87 9.80 1.16
CA THR A 55 -7.84 11.26 1.26
C THR A 55 -6.40 11.78 1.20
N VAL A 56 -6.22 13.03 0.81
CA VAL A 56 -4.89 13.68 0.85
C VAL A 56 -4.63 14.15 2.27
N ALA A 57 -3.42 13.93 2.79
CA ALA A 57 -3.03 14.45 4.11
C ALA A 57 -2.98 15.99 4.06
N GLU A 58 -3.57 16.67 5.05
CA GLU A 58 -3.72 18.14 5.04
C GLU A 58 -2.38 18.87 4.93
N ASP A 59 -1.38 18.43 5.70
CA ASP A 59 -0.06 19.07 5.76
C ASP A 59 0.94 18.52 4.73
N TRP A 60 0.58 17.45 4.01
CA TRP A 60 1.47 16.80 3.04
C TRP A 60 0.70 16.33 1.80
N PRO A 61 0.54 17.20 0.78
CA PRO A 61 -0.32 16.94 -0.39
C PRO A 61 0.07 15.74 -1.25
N GLU A 62 1.34 15.34 -1.20
CA GLU A 62 1.86 14.15 -1.88
C GLU A 62 1.51 12.85 -1.14
N CYS A 63 1.16 12.94 0.14
CA CYS A 63 0.76 11.83 0.98
C CYS A 63 -0.76 11.65 0.99
N ARG A 64 -1.16 10.38 0.98
CA ARG A 64 -2.54 9.94 1.05
C ARG A 64 -2.73 9.06 2.27
N LEU A 65 -3.92 9.15 2.83
CA LEU A 65 -4.39 8.41 3.97
C LEU A 65 -5.49 7.45 3.51
N LEU A 66 -5.44 6.20 3.93
CA LEU A 66 -6.49 5.22 3.70
C LEU A 66 -6.92 4.61 5.04
N PRO A 67 -8.17 4.84 5.49
CA PRO A 67 -8.69 4.19 6.69
C PRO A 67 -8.79 2.66 6.49
N LEU A 68 -8.45 1.90 7.54
CA LEU A 68 -8.55 0.45 7.56
C LEU A 68 -9.80 -0.02 8.34
N GLY A 69 -10.58 -0.89 7.70
CA GLY A 69 -11.87 -1.33 8.24
C GLY A 69 -12.94 -0.23 8.13
N GLU A 70 -14.13 -0.53 8.64
CA GLU A 70 -15.25 0.42 8.66
C GLU A 70 -14.84 1.67 9.46
N ASP A 71 -14.95 2.85 8.83
CA ASP A 71 -14.58 4.16 9.38
C ASP A 71 -13.15 4.26 9.97
N GLY A 72 -12.24 3.38 9.51
CA GLY A 72 -10.86 3.36 10.01
C GLY A 72 -10.70 2.69 11.37
N ALA A 73 -11.68 1.91 11.86
CA ALA A 73 -11.65 1.28 13.17
C ALA A 73 -10.40 0.43 13.48
N LEU A 74 -9.65 0.02 12.45
CA LEU A 74 -8.45 -0.80 12.58
C LEU A 74 -7.16 0.00 12.38
N GLY A 75 -7.26 1.27 11.97
CA GLY A 75 -6.10 2.11 11.74
C GLY A 75 -6.13 2.93 10.45
N ILE A 76 -4.97 3.47 10.08
CA ILE A 76 -4.76 4.28 8.87
C ILE A 76 -3.44 3.87 8.20
N ILE A 77 -3.47 3.68 6.88
CA ILE A 77 -2.28 3.58 6.04
C ILE A 77 -1.93 4.95 5.49
N GLU A 78 -0.67 5.35 5.64
CA GLU A 78 -0.08 6.51 4.98
C GLU A 78 0.77 6.04 3.80
N TYR A 79 0.57 6.63 2.63
CA TYR A 79 1.33 6.26 1.44
C TYR A 79 1.47 7.42 0.44
N VAL A 80 2.52 7.36 -0.38
CA VAL A 80 2.81 8.33 -1.44
C VAL A 80 2.88 7.65 -2.80
N ILE A 81 2.49 8.37 -3.86
CA ILE A 81 2.64 7.92 -5.25
C ILE A 81 3.84 8.65 -5.84
N ALA A 82 4.88 7.90 -6.22
CA ALA A 82 6.07 8.45 -6.86
C ALA A 82 5.72 8.89 -8.30
N LYS A 83 5.52 10.20 -8.49
CA LYS A 83 5.04 10.81 -9.74
C LYS A 83 5.94 10.55 -10.96
N ASP A 84 7.25 10.43 -10.72
CA ASP A 84 8.26 10.29 -11.78
C ASP A 84 8.76 8.84 -11.95
N ALA A 85 8.20 7.89 -11.18
CA ALA A 85 8.53 6.48 -11.35
C ALA A 85 7.78 5.89 -12.54
N ALA A 86 8.50 5.15 -13.39
CA ALA A 86 7.92 4.38 -14.48
C ALA A 86 8.31 2.90 -14.31
N PRO A 87 7.36 2.01 -13.93
CA PRO A 87 5.94 2.27 -13.66
C PRO A 87 5.71 3.07 -12.35
N PRO A 88 4.50 3.64 -12.12
CA PRO A 88 4.18 4.34 -10.89
C PRO A 88 4.48 3.46 -9.67
N GLN A 89 5.29 3.99 -8.75
CA GLN A 89 5.61 3.29 -7.52
C GLN A 89 4.77 3.87 -6.38
N VAL A 90 4.26 2.99 -5.53
CA VAL A 90 3.60 3.39 -4.30
C VAL A 90 4.49 3.04 -3.12
N ILE A 91 4.71 4.01 -2.25
CA ILE A 91 5.54 3.83 -1.06
C ILE A 91 4.63 3.99 0.14
N VAL A 92 4.43 2.90 0.89
CA VAL A 92 3.77 2.96 2.19
C VAL A 92 4.76 3.55 3.18
N THR A 93 4.44 4.73 3.71
CA THR A 93 5.29 5.44 4.66
C THR A 93 5.01 5.03 6.10
N ARG A 94 3.77 4.62 6.39
CA ARG A 94 3.35 4.24 7.73
C ARG A 94 2.10 3.37 7.74
N VAL A 95 2.03 2.46 8.70
CA VAL A 95 0.80 1.78 9.11
C VAL A 95 0.56 2.13 10.58
N LEU A 96 -0.53 2.84 10.85
CA LEU A 96 -0.99 3.18 12.20
C LEU A 96 -2.07 2.20 12.59
N LEU A 97 -1.80 1.31 13.54
CA LEU A 97 -2.82 0.47 14.18
C LEU A 97 -3.31 1.13 15.47
N TYR A 98 -4.56 0.88 15.85
CA TYR A 98 -5.12 1.25 17.16
C TYR A 98 -4.78 0.23 18.24
#